data_AF-A0A925RGQ8-F1
#
_entry.id   AF-A0A925RGQ8-F1
#
_cell.length_a   1.000
_cell.length_b   1.000
_cell.length_c   1.000
_cell.angle_alpha   90.00
_cell.angle_beta   90.00
_cell.angle_gamma   90.00
#
_symmetry.space_group_name_H-M   'P 1'
#
loop_
_entity.id
_entity.type
_entity.pdbx_description
1 polymer ?
#
loop_
_entity_poly.entity_id
_entity_poly.type
_entity_poly.pdbx_seq_one_letter_code
_entity_poly.pdbx_strand_id
1 'polypeptide(L)'
;MHYRELKTKLAALEAEMTAVRAEGEILIDARIDSSKPGGTTARGQPSLQYRLRIKGQKARYLKAVEVAKTRTAIARGKRLKQLEREQQRVQAQLDQLIVKVAALGLELPE
;
A
#
# COMPACT_ATOMS: atom_id res chain seq x y z
N MET A 1 28.59 -8.66 8.03
CA MET A 1 28.04 -7.29 7.86
C MET A 1 26.57 -7.32 7.42
N HIS A 2 26.21 -8.04 6.35
CA HIS A 2 24.84 -7.97 5.78
C HIS A 2 23.66 -8.46 6.64
N TYR A 3 23.86 -9.39 7.57
CA TYR A 3 22.75 -9.93 8.37
C TYR A 3 22.14 -8.89 9.33
N ARG A 4 22.98 -8.13 10.04
CA ARG A 4 22.53 -7.05 10.93
C ARG A 4 21.84 -5.92 10.17
N GLU A 5 22.36 -5.57 8.99
CA GLU A 5 21.78 -4.54 8.11
C GLU A 5 20.38 -4.94 7.60
N LEU A 6 20.18 -6.22 7.27
CA LEU A 6 18.87 -6.72 6.85
C LEU A 6 17.88 -6.77 8.02
N LYS A 7 18.32 -7.15 9.22
CA LYS A 7 17.50 -7.08 10.44
C LYS A 7 17.07 -5.65 10.77
N THR A 8 17.99 -4.68 10.76
CA THR A 8 17.64 -3.28 11.04
C THR A 8 16.71 -2.71 9.98
N LYS A 9 16.91 -3.06 8.72
CA LYS A 9 16.00 -2.68 7.63
C LYS A 9 14.60 -3.27 7.81
N LEU A 10 14.49 -4.52 8.26
CA LEU A 10 13.21 -5.16 8.51
C LEU A 10 12.46 -4.44 9.66
N ALA A 11 13.14 -4.15 10.76
CA ALA A 11 12.57 -3.38 11.87
C ALA A 11 12.13 -1.96 11.43
N ALA A 12 12.90 -1.29 10.57
CA ALA A 12 12.54 0.01 10.02
C ALA A 12 11.28 -0.07 9.13
N LEU A 13 11.18 -1.09 8.26
CA LEU A 13 10.01 -1.32 7.43
C LEU A 13 8.75 -1.58 8.26
N GLU A 14 8.86 -2.36 9.35
CA GLU A 14 7.75 -2.61 10.27
C GLU A 14 7.29 -1.35 11.02
N ALA A 15 8.24 -0.51 11.44
CA ALA A 15 7.95 0.78 12.05
C ALA A 15 7.22 1.70 11.07
N GLU A 16 7.68 1.78 9.82
CA GLU A 16 7.01 2.55 8.76
C GLU A 16 5.61 2.03 8.44
N MET A 17 5.44 0.71 8.36
CA MET A 17 4.11 0.11 8.14
C MET A 17 3.15 0.46 9.28
N THR A 18 3.64 0.45 10.53
CA THR A 18 2.86 0.83 11.71
C THR A 18 2.48 2.31 11.67
N ALA A 19 3.42 3.18 11.29
CA ALA A 19 3.16 4.61 11.12
C ALA A 19 2.08 4.87 10.06
N VAL A 20 2.18 4.24 8.89
CA VAL A 20 1.19 4.39 7.81
C VAL A 20 -0.19 3.90 8.25
N ARG A 21 -0.27 2.82 9.05
CA ARG A 21 -1.52 2.31 9.63
C ARG A 21 -2.10 3.27 10.68
N ALA A 22 -1.27 3.99 11.42
CA ALA A 22 -1.71 4.98 12.41
C ALA A 22 -2.23 6.28 11.78
N GLU A 23 -1.82 6.63 10.56
CA GLU A 23 -2.27 7.86 9.87
C GLU A 23 -3.77 7.88 9.51
N GLY A 24 -4.45 6.73 9.57
CA GLY A 24 -5.91 6.62 9.44
C GLY A 24 -6.35 5.65 8.35
N GLU A 25 -7.45 5.99 7.66
CA GLU A 25 -8.09 5.09 6.68
C GLU A 25 -7.14 4.71 5.53
N ILE A 26 -7.15 3.42 5.19
CA ILE A 26 -6.32 2.81 4.14
C ILE A 26 -7.23 2.08 3.15
N LEU A 27 -7.06 2.37 1.86
CA LEU A 27 -7.76 1.69 0.78
C LEU A 27 -6.77 0.98 -0.13
N ILE A 28 -6.76 -0.36 -0.06
CA ILE A 28 -5.92 -1.23 -0.88
C ILE A 28 -6.68 -1.62 -2.16
N ASP A 29 -5.95 -1.76 -3.27
CA ASP A 29 -6.51 -2.15 -4.58
C ASP A 29 -7.69 -1.28 -5.04
N ALA A 30 -7.58 0.01 -4.71
CA ALA A 30 -8.59 1.02 -4.97
C ALA A 30 -8.09 2.11 -5.92
N ARG A 31 -9.00 2.65 -6.74
CA ARG A 31 -8.75 3.80 -7.61
C ARG A 31 -9.98 4.70 -7.73
N ILE A 32 -9.76 5.97 -8.04
CA ILE A 32 -10.83 6.91 -8.35
C ILE A 32 -10.80 7.17 -9.86
N ASP A 33 -11.93 6.92 -10.50
CA ASP A 33 -12.15 7.29 -11.89
C ASP A 33 -12.95 8.60 -11.92
N SER A 34 -12.62 9.48 -12.87
CA SER A 34 -13.33 10.75 -13.09
C SER A 34 -13.89 10.80 -14.51
N SER A 35 -15.17 11.15 -14.65
CA SER A 35 -15.81 11.31 -15.95
C SER A 35 -16.68 12.56 -16.00
N LYS A 36 -16.77 13.18 -17.18
CA LYS A 36 -17.79 14.19 -17.43
C LYS A 36 -19.18 13.53 -17.36
N PRO A 37 -20.17 14.18 -16.74
CA PRO A 37 -21.54 13.68 -16.76
C PRO A 37 -22.06 13.65 -18.20
N GLY A 38 -22.79 12.59 -18.54
CA GLY A 38 -23.44 12.43 -19.84
C GLY A 38 -24.95 12.61 -19.76
N GLY A 39 -25.61 12.78 -20.91
CA GLY A 39 -27.07 12.81 -21.02
C GLY A 39 -27.75 13.91 -20.21
N THR A 40 -28.94 13.62 -19.67
CA THR A 40 -29.76 14.58 -18.92
C THR A 40 -29.07 15.09 -17.65
N THR A 41 -28.16 14.30 -17.07
CA THR A 41 -27.39 14.67 -15.86
C THR A 41 -26.42 15.82 -16.11
N ALA A 42 -25.89 15.95 -17.33
CA ALA A 42 -25.01 17.06 -17.72
C ALA A 42 -25.71 18.43 -17.65
N ARG A 43 -27.04 18.47 -17.79
CA ARG A 43 -27.84 19.70 -17.73
C ARG A 43 -28.10 20.17 -16.30
N GLY A 44 -28.06 19.28 -15.31
CA GLY A 44 -28.33 19.58 -13.90
C GLY A 44 -27.08 19.66 -13.01
N GLN A 45 -25.99 19.00 -13.40
CA GLN A 45 -24.71 19.03 -12.69
C GLN A 45 -23.56 19.01 -13.70
N PRO A 46 -22.93 20.17 -14.00
CA PRO A 46 -21.84 20.25 -14.98
C PRO A 46 -20.48 19.76 -14.45
N SER A 47 -20.40 19.42 -13.16
CA SER A 47 -19.16 19.02 -12.50
C SER A 47 -18.76 17.56 -12.79
N LEU A 48 -17.46 17.27 -12.70
CA LEU A 48 -16.92 15.91 -12.85
C LEU A 48 -17.56 14.95 -11.83
N GLN A 49 -17.98 13.78 -12.32
CA GLN A 49 -18.41 12.69 -11.46
C GLN A 49 -17.21 11.83 -11.09
N TYR A 50 -17.04 11.58 -9.79
CA TYR A 50 -15.99 10.73 -9.26
C TYR A 50 -16.58 9.38 -8.83
N ARG A 51 -15.93 8.29 -9.23
CA ARG A 51 -16.30 6.93 -8.85
C ARG A 51 -15.12 6.24 -8.17
N LEU A 52 -15.34 5.72 -6.97
CA LEU A 52 -14.41 4.82 -6.32
C LEU A 52 -14.63 3.40 -6.84
N ARG A 53 -13.54 2.77 -7.27
CA ARG A 53 -13.50 1.35 -7.61
C ARG A 53 -12.52 0.64 -6.68
N ILE A 54 -12.97 -0.45 -6.07
CA ILE A 54 -12.16 -1.35 -5.25
C ILE A 54 -12.25 -2.72 -5.90
N LYS A 55 -11.12 -3.41 -6.04
CA LYS A 55 -11.09 -4.75 -6.66
C LYS A 55 -12.05 -5.69 -5.92
N GLY A 56 -12.94 -6.35 -6.66
CA GLY A 56 -13.94 -7.28 -6.11
C GLY A 56 -15.19 -6.62 -5.51
N GLN A 57 -15.31 -5.28 -5.55
CA GLN A 57 -16.49 -4.57 -5.06
C GLN A 57 -17.19 -3.79 -6.17
N LYS A 58 -18.50 -3.56 -6.00
CA LYS A 58 -19.26 -2.65 -6.88
C LYS A 58 -18.73 -1.23 -6.74
N ALA A 59 -18.60 -0.53 -7.87
CA ALA A 59 -18.17 0.86 -7.88
C ALA A 59 -19.20 1.75 -7.16
N ARG A 60 -18.72 2.75 -6.40
CA ARG A 60 -19.58 3.75 -5.75
C ARG A 60 -19.24 5.16 -6.21
N TYR A 61 -20.22 6.03 -6.28
CA TYR A 61 -19.98 7.45 -6.53
C TYR A 61 -19.45 8.13 -5.26
N LEU A 62 -18.56 9.10 -5.43
CA LEU A 62 -18.04 9.94 -4.36
C LEU A 62 -18.59 11.35 -4.50
N LYS A 63 -18.89 11.98 -3.37
CA LYS A 63 -19.10 13.43 -3.33
C LYS A 63 -17.76 14.13 -3.54
N ALA A 64 -17.76 15.33 -4.14
CA ALA A 64 -16.54 16.09 -4.40
C ALA A 64 -15.68 16.30 -3.15
N VAL A 65 -16.32 16.54 -2.00
CA VAL A 65 -15.67 16.72 -0.70
C VAL A 65 -14.94 15.46 -0.19
N GLU A 66 -15.36 14.27 -0.63
CA GLU A 66 -14.77 12.99 -0.21
C GLU A 66 -13.59 12.57 -1.08
N VAL A 67 -13.43 13.19 -2.26
CA VAL A 67 -12.40 12.80 -3.25
C VAL A 67 -11.00 12.98 -2.66
N ALA A 68 -10.73 14.10 -2.02
CA ALA A 68 -9.42 14.37 -1.41
C ALA A 68 -9.08 13.32 -0.35
N LYS A 69 -9.98 13.09 0.61
CA LYS A 69 -9.81 12.08 1.67
C LYS A 69 -9.59 10.68 1.08
N THR A 70 -10.40 10.31 0.09
CA THR A 70 -10.32 8.99 -0.55
C THR A 70 -9.02 8.82 -1.34
N ARG A 71 -8.51 9.87 -2.00
CA ARG A 71 -7.20 9.86 -2.66
C ARG A 71 -6.08 9.61 -1.66
N THR A 72 -6.11 10.27 -0.50
CA THR A 72 -5.13 10.06 0.58
C THR A 72 -5.18 8.62 1.10
N ALA A 73 -6.37 8.07 1.33
CA ALA A 73 -6.52 6.68 1.76
C ALA A 73 -5.99 5.67 0.73
N ILE A 74 -6.20 5.92 -0.57
CA ILE A 74 -5.62 5.13 -1.66
C ILE A 74 -4.09 5.23 -1.68
N ALA A 75 -3.54 6.44 -1.51
CA ALA A 75 -2.10 6.66 -1.48
C ALA A 75 -1.44 5.88 -0.34
N ARG A 76 -2.05 5.89 0.85
CA ARG A 76 -1.61 5.05 1.98
C ARG A 76 -1.67 3.56 1.67
N GLY A 77 -2.76 3.09 1.04
CA GLY A 77 -2.87 1.69 0.63
C GLY A 77 -1.80 1.26 -0.37
N LYS A 78 -1.44 2.14 -1.32
CA LYS A 78 -0.33 1.89 -2.24
C LYS A 78 1.01 1.83 -1.51
N ARG A 79 1.27 2.78 -0.60
CA ARG A 79 2.50 2.82 0.21
C ARG A 79 2.62 1.57 1.07
N LEU A 80 1.56 1.17 1.76
CA LEU A 80 1.55 -0.03 2.58
C LEU A 80 1.87 -1.28 1.75
N LYS A 81 1.27 -1.40 0.56
CA LYS A 81 1.53 -2.53 -0.36
C LYS A 81 2.96 -2.55 -0.89
N GLN A 82 3.60 -1.38 -1.05
CA GLN A 82 5.02 -1.29 -1.40
C GLN A 82 5.90 -1.76 -0.24
N LEU A 83 5.65 -1.26 0.97
CA LEU A 83 6.37 -1.66 2.18
C LEU A 83 6.24 -3.17 2.45
N GLU A 84 5.05 -3.75 2.30
CA GLU A 84 4.83 -5.20 2.48
C GLU A 84 5.64 -6.03 1.47
N ARG A 85 5.75 -5.58 0.21
CA ARG A 85 6.58 -6.26 -0.80
C ARG A 85 8.07 -6.15 -0.48
N GLU A 86 8.51 -5.01 0.03
CA GLU A 86 9.90 -4.82 0.46
C GLU A 86 10.22 -5.68 1.68
N GLN A 87 9.32 -5.74 2.65
CA GLN A 87 9.45 -6.61 3.82
C GLN A 87 9.57 -8.08 3.40
N GLN A 88 8.68 -8.56 2.51
CA GLN A 88 8.76 -9.92 1.97
C GLN A 88 10.09 -10.20 1.25
N ARG A 89 10.61 -9.22 0.51
CA ARG A 89 11.89 -9.37 -0.20
C ARG A 89 13.07 -9.44 0.76
N VAL A 90 13.10 -8.59 1.79
CA VAL A 90 14.13 -8.58 2.82
C VAL A 90 14.06 -9.86 3.66
N GLN A 91 12.86 -10.32 4.01
CA GLN A 91 12.65 -11.58 4.72
C GLN A 91 13.18 -12.76 3.90
N ALA A 92 12.85 -12.84 2.61
CA ALA A 92 13.37 -13.90 1.74
C ALA A 92 14.90 -13.88 1.63
N GLN A 93 15.53 -12.70 1.66
CA GLN A 93 16.99 -12.59 1.69
C GLN A 93 17.58 -13.10 3.01
N LEU A 94 16.93 -12.81 4.14
CA LEU A 94 17.31 -13.36 5.44
C LEU A 94 17.18 -14.88 5.47
N ASP A 95 16.05 -15.42 5.00
CA ASP A 95 15.81 -16.86 4.95
C ASP A 95 16.87 -17.58 4.10
N GLN A 96 17.21 -17.01 2.95
CA GLN A 96 18.29 -17.54 2.09
C GLN A 96 19.66 -17.50 2.78
N LEU A 97 19.97 -16.44 3.52
CA LEU A 97 21.21 -16.36 4.29
C LEU A 97 21.25 -17.40 5.41
N ILE A 98 20.14 -17.59 6.13
CA ILE A 98 20.01 -18.61 7.18
C ILE A 98 20.27 -20.01 6.61
N VAL A 99 19.63 -20.35 5.49
CA VAL A 99 19.82 -21.65 4.82
C VAL A 99 21.26 -21.84 4.36
N LYS A 100 21.88 -20.83 3.75
CA LYS A 100 23.28 -20.92 3.30
C LYS A 100 24.26 -21.05 4.45
N VAL A 101 24.04 -20.33 5.54
CA VAL A 101 24.90 -20.37 6.73
C VAL A 101 24.79 -21.73 7.43
N ALA A 102 23.57 -22.26 7.57
CA ALA A 102 23.34 -23.62 8.06
C ALA A 102 24.02 -24.69 7.17
N ALA A 103 23.95 -24.54 5.85
CA ALA A 103 24.60 -25.46 4.91
C ALA A 103 26.13 -25.42 4.99
N LEU A 104 26.71 -24.29 5.43
CA LEU A 104 28.15 -24.12 5.62
C LEU A 104 28.62 -24.49 7.04
N GLY A 105 27.71 -24.88 7.94
CA GLY A 105 28.04 -25.18 9.34
C GLY A 105 28.53 -23.96 10.13
N LEU A 106 28.20 -22.76 9.66
CA LEU A 106 28.60 -21.50 10.29
C LEU A 106 27.49 -20.99 11.22
N GLU A 107 27.85 -20.25 12.26
CA GLU A 107 26.87 -19.58 13.13
C GLU A 107 26.58 -18.16 12.60
N LEU A 108 25.31 -17.77 12.64
CA LEU A 108 24.93 -16.41 12.28
C LEU A 108 25.37 -15.46 13.40
N PRO A 109 26.02 -14.33 13.07
CA PRO A 109 26.34 -13.32 14.07
C PRO A 109 25.04 -12.73 14.62
N GLU A 110 24.87 -12.73 15.94
CA GLU A 110 23.69 -12.18 16.63
C GLU A 110 23.37 -10.75 16.20
#